data_AF-A0A914DJD1-F1
#
_entry.id   AF-A0A914DJD1-F1
#
_cell.length_a   1.000
_cell.length_b   1.000
_cell.length_c   1.000
_cell.angle_alpha   90.00
_cell.angle_beta   90.00
_cell.angle_gamma   90.00
#
_symmetry.space_group_name_H-M   'P 1'
#
loop_
_entity.id
_entity.type
_entity.pdbx_description
1 polymer ?
#
loop_
_entity_poly.entity_id
_entity_poly.type
_entity_poly.pdbx_seq_one_letter_code
_entity_poly.pdbx_strand_id
1 'polypeptide(L)'
;MELEGVKKLLPAVESNVRIGNITLDKHPQVVSFLKNHNYDYGFDPWHRLKGIKKELKKLIRSLEDEEKNNMKELARRFIVHVYKAIEFSNGDVNLCKELVFAFFLHVQGIHEWPSRKFAELIPVAPNTDVCKRFQDEKFSLILQCPHVANPNIPDSRHELTRPNSKPYQMLLALVAKTTFMNDLDKMRHGNNTSFVESFWSKCIRYRPKMLYFPKIGFLRRTMLAAIDFNEMRQAELRGDRRISEIYECFSKSKGEKVTKVKKSPISDEWKINIVKEVIERKRIQGPGDPVHDGHDGQEESDEELDLVCDRLDDLLYFSDSETDDVEF
;
A
#
# COMPACT_ATOMS: atom_id res chain seq x y z
N MET A 1 -4.53 19.28 -8.81
CA MET A 1 -5.82 18.58 -8.61
C MET A 1 -5.88 17.89 -7.26
N GLU A 2 -4.89 17.07 -6.88
CA GLU A 2 -4.87 16.36 -5.58
C GLU A 2 -4.96 17.28 -4.36
N LEU A 3 -4.17 18.36 -4.30
CA LEU A 3 -4.21 19.32 -3.19
C LEU A 3 -5.60 19.94 -2.99
N GLU A 4 -6.26 20.33 -4.09
CA GLU A 4 -7.60 20.92 -4.04
C GLU A 4 -8.65 19.90 -3.56
N GLY A 5 -8.49 18.63 -3.93
CA GLY A 5 -9.30 17.54 -3.37
C GLY A 5 -9.11 17.42 -1.86
N VAL A 6 -7.87 17.42 -1.37
CA VAL A 6 -7.56 17.33 0.08
C VAL A 6 -8.14 18.52 0.84
N LYS A 7 -7.95 19.75 0.35
CA LYS A 7 -8.49 20.97 0.96
C LYS A 7 -10.00 20.94 1.13
N LYS A 8 -10.72 20.37 0.15
CA LYS A 8 -12.18 20.23 0.21
C LYS A 8 -12.61 19.07 1.11
N LEU A 9 -11.84 17.98 1.12
CA LEU A 9 -12.18 16.75 1.83
C LEU A 9 -12.00 16.87 3.34
N LEU A 10 -10.87 17.42 3.82
CA LEU A 10 -10.55 17.40 5.25
C LEU A 10 -11.62 18.07 6.12
N PRO A 11 -12.10 19.30 5.82
CA PRO A 11 -13.13 19.94 6.63
C PRO A 11 -14.43 19.15 6.66
N ALA A 12 -14.81 18.54 5.53
CA ALA A 12 -16.01 17.72 5.43
C ALA A 12 -15.89 16.45 6.30
N VAL A 13 -14.73 15.81 6.33
CA VAL A 13 -14.49 14.62 7.18
C VAL A 13 -14.44 14.99 8.66
N GLU A 14 -13.76 16.08 9.01
CA GLU A 14 -13.59 16.54 10.38
C GLU A 14 -14.91 16.92 11.06
N SER A 15 -15.90 17.34 10.28
CA SER A 15 -17.24 17.64 10.81
C SER A 15 -17.91 16.43 11.48
N ASN A 16 -17.49 15.20 11.13
CA ASN A 16 -18.09 13.96 11.65
C ASN A 16 -17.09 13.00 12.30
N VAL A 17 -15.79 13.14 12.02
CA VAL A 17 -14.77 12.17 12.45
C VAL A 17 -13.49 12.88 12.89
N ARG A 18 -12.94 12.46 14.03
CA ARG A 18 -11.60 12.91 14.45
C ARG A 18 -10.54 12.21 13.60
N ILE A 19 -9.75 12.99 12.86
CA ILE A 19 -8.64 12.48 12.06
C ILE A 19 -7.44 12.21 12.98
N GLY A 20 -7.01 10.95 13.06
CA GLY A 20 -5.82 10.55 13.82
C GLY A 20 -4.52 10.73 13.03
N ASN A 21 -4.45 10.12 11.84
CA ASN A 21 -3.27 10.14 10.97
C ASN A 21 -3.70 10.08 9.49
N ILE A 22 -2.94 10.75 8.61
CA ILE A 22 -3.16 10.72 7.16
C ILE A 22 -1.99 10.00 6.48
N THR A 23 -2.27 8.98 5.67
CA THR A 23 -1.24 8.23 4.94
C THR A 23 -1.18 8.65 3.47
N LEU A 24 0.04 8.87 2.96
CA LEU A 24 0.30 9.40 1.62
C LEU A 24 1.44 8.62 0.91
N ASP A 25 1.52 8.73 -0.41
CA ASP A 25 2.65 8.18 -1.17
C ASP A 25 3.90 9.06 -1.04
N LYS A 26 3.85 10.32 -1.52
CA LYS A 26 4.83 11.43 -1.30
C LYS A 26 4.45 12.72 -2.07
N HIS A 27 3.21 13.19 -2.05
CA HIS A 27 2.84 14.38 -2.84
C HIS A 27 3.33 15.68 -2.15
N PRO A 28 4.34 16.43 -2.67
CA PRO A 28 5.01 17.50 -1.93
C PRO A 28 4.07 18.64 -1.51
N GLN A 29 3.14 19.02 -2.38
CA GLN A 29 2.19 20.10 -2.09
C GLN A 29 1.19 19.70 -1.00
N VAL A 30 0.80 18.42 -0.93
CA VAL A 30 -0.12 17.92 0.11
C VAL A 30 0.63 17.84 1.42
N VAL A 31 1.87 17.35 1.42
CA VAL A 31 2.74 17.32 2.61
C VAL A 31 2.94 18.72 3.19
N SER A 32 3.23 19.71 2.34
CA SER A 32 3.38 21.11 2.78
C SER A 32 2.10 21.64 3.41
N PHE A 33 0.95 21.39 2.76
CA PHE A 33 -0.35 21.78 3.28
C PHE A 33 -0.67 21.15 4.64
N LEU A 34 -0.50 19.82 4.78
CA LEU A 34 -0.75 19.11 6.03
C LEU A 34 0.16 19.60 7.16
N LYS A 35 1.44 19.84 6.85
CA LYS A 35 2.41 20.40 7.80
C LYS A 35 1.98 21.78 8.29
N ASN A 36 1.53 22.66 7.38
CA ASN A 36 1.11 24.02 7.72
C ASN A 36 -0.17 24.04 8.57
N HIS A 37 -1.01 23.01 8.48
CA HIS A 37 -2.25 22.88 9.26
C HIS A 37 -2.10 21.92 10.45
N ASN A 38 -0.86 21.51 10.77
CA ASN A 38 -0.53 20.67 11.93
C ASN A 38 -1.25 19.30 11.97
N TYR A 39 -1.53 18.71 10.82
CA TYR A 39 -2.01 17.33 10.72
C TYR A 39 -0.87 16.34 10.96
N ASP A 40 -1.15 15.25 11.69
CA ASP A 40 -0.26 14.10 11.70
C ASP A 40 -0.41 13.31 10.40
N TYR A 41 0.73 12.94 9.81
CA TYR A 41 0.76 12.21 8.55
C TYR A 41 1.95 11.27 8.47
N GLY A 42 1.72 10.15 7.79
CA GLY A 42 2.71 9.13 7.48
C GLY A 42 2.84 8.86 5.98
N PHE A 43 3.82 8.02 5.64
CA PHE A 43 4.02 7.53 4.29
C PHE A 43 3.78 6.03 4.21
N ASP A 44 3.24 5.59 3.07
CA ASP A 44 3.14 4.18 2.77
C ASP A 44 4.55 3.55 2.68
N PRO A 45 4.86 2.54 3.52
CA PRO A 45 6.16 1.89 3.53
C PRO A 45 6.56 1.25 2.19
N TRP A 46 5.60 0.70 1.43
CA TRP A 46 5.86 0.07 0.13
C TRP A 46 6.47 1.05 -0.85
N HIS A 47 5.93 2.27 -0.94
CA HIS A 47 6.44 3.29 -1.86
C HIS A 47 7.88 3.69 -1.50
N ARG A 48 8.21 3.76 -0.20
CA ARG A 48 9.57 4.09 0.26
C ARG A 48 10.55 2.95 0.03
N LEU A 49 10.18 1.73 0.42
CA LEU A 49 11.02 0.54 0.26
C LEU A 49 11.23 0.19 -1.22
N LYS A 50 10.26 0.50 -2.09
CA LYS A 50 10.43 0.42 -3.55
C LYS A 50 11.50 1.39 -4.05
N GLY A 51 11.59 2.59 -3.49
CA GLY A 51 12.67 3.54 -3.77
C GLY A 51 14.05 2.99 -3.40
N ILE A 52 14.18 2.43 -2.19
CA ILE A 52 15.41 1.78 -1.72
C ILE A 52 15.78 0.62 -2.63
N LYS A 53 14.81 -0.23 -3.01
CA LYS A 53 15.03 -1.33 -3.95
C LYS A 53 15.58 -0.85 -5.29
N LYS A 54 15.17 0.33 -5.77
CA LYS A 54 15.74 0.93 -6.99
C LYS A 54 17.18 1.39 -6.78
N GLU A 55 17.51 2.00 -5.64
CA GLU A 55 18.89 2.38 -5.31
C GLU A 55 19.78 1.14 -5.17
N LEU A 56 19.33 0.12 -4.46
CA LEU A 56 20.01 -1.17 -4.34
C LEU A 56 20.29 -1.81 -5.71
N LYS A 57 19.32 -1.79 -6.63
CA LYS A 57 19.53 -2.28 -8.01
C LYS A 57 20.63 -1.52 -8.74
N LYS A 58 20.82 -0.21 -8.50
CA LYS A 58 21.93 0.54 -9.09
C LYS A 58 23.26 0.12 -8.48
N LEU A 59 23.31 -0.03 -7.16
CA LEU A 59 24.50 -0.49 -6.43
C LEU A 59 24.92 -1.91 -6.82
N ILE A 60 23.97 -2.81 -7.05
CA ILE A 60 24.24 -4.19 -7.49
C ILE A 60 24.95 -4.23 -8.86
N ARG A 61 24.73 -3.25 -9.74
CA ARG A 61 25.38 -3.23 -11.07
C ARG A 61 26.89 -2.99 -11.00
N SER A 62 27.38 -2.35 -9.94
CA SER A 62 28.80 -2.04 -9.75
C SER A 62 29.55 -3.08 -8.92
N LEU A 63 28.92 -4.21 -8.61
CA LEU A 63 29.49 -5.30 -7.81
C LEU A 63 29.98 -6.44 -8.69
N GLU A 64 30.86 -7.28 -8.17
CA GLU A 64 31.26 -8.56 -8.80
C GLU A 64 30.18 -9.63 -8.60
N ASP A 65 30.21 -10.75 -9.34
CA ASP A 65 29.09 -11.70 -9.37
C ASP A 65 28.78 -12.36 -8.01
N GLU A 66 29.80 -12.68 -7.22
CA GLU A 66 29.61 -13.18 -5.84
C GLU A 66 29.00 -12.10 -4.94
N GLU A 67 29.54 -10.88 -4.98
CA GLU A 67 29.05 -9.73 -4.23
C GLU A 67 27.60 -9.37 -4.60
N LYS A 68 27.21 -9.51 -5.88
CA LYS A 68 25.84 -9.30 -6.36
C LYS A 68 24.87 -10.25 -5.69
N ASN A 69 25.21 -11.53 -5.59
CA ASN A 69 24.33 -12.53 -4.98
C ASN A 69 24.14 -12.24 -3.49
N ASN A 70 25.23 -11.94 -2.79
CA ASN A 70 25.19 -11.52 -1.38
C ASN A 70 24.33 -10.27 -1.19
N MET A 71 24.51 -9.24 -2.03
CA MET A 71 23.73 -8.01 -1.95
C MET A 71 22.24 -8.21 -2.25
N LYS A 72 21.89 -9.09 -3.19
CA LYS A 72 20.48 -9.44 -3.48
C LYS A 72 19.81 -10.10 -2.29
N GLU A 73 20.50 -11.03 -1.63
CA GLU A 73 19.96 -11.73 -0.46
C GLU A 73 19.82 -10.80 0.75
N LEU A 74 20.85 -9.98 1.02
CA LEU A 74 20.78 -8.93 2.04
C LEU A 74 19.62 -7.96 1.78
N ALA A 75 19.47 -7.48 0.54
CA ALA A 75 18.39 -6.58 0.16
C ALA A 75 17.00 -7.20 0.40
N ARG A 76 16.82 -8.48 0.03
CA ARG A 76 15.56 -9.20 0.23
C ARG A 76 15.21 -9.28 1.71
N ARG A 77 16.14 -9.71 2.56
CA ARG A 77 15.92 -9.85 4.00
C ARG A 77 15.75 -8.50 4.68
N PHE A 78 16.53 -7.50 4.30
CA PHE A 78 16.44 -6.15 4.85
C PHE A 78 15.04 -5.56 4.64
N ILE A 79 14.46 -5.68 3.45
CA ILE A 79 13.11 -5.16 3.17
C ILE A 79 12.08 -5.81 4.11
N VAL A 80 12.14 -7.14 4.27
CA VAL A 80 11.23 -7.86 5.18
C VAL A 80 11.48 -7.44 6.64
N HIS A 81 12.74 -7.28 7.02
CA HIS A 81 13.13 -6.83 8.36
C HIS A 81 12.60 -5.44 8.68
N VAL A 82 12.64 -4.50 7.73
CA VAL A 82 12.06 -3.15 7.93
C VAL A 82 10.56 -3.21 8.17
N TYR A 83 9.80 -4.03 7.42
CA TYR A 83 8.38 -4.22 7.69
C TYR A 83 8.13 -4.76 9.10
N LYS A 84 8.93 -5.74 9.52
CA LYS A 84 8.85 -6.28 10.88
C LYS A 84 9.25 -5.26 11.94
N ALA A 85 10.28 -4.46 11.70
CA ALA A 85 10.68 -3.38 12.61
C ALA A 85 9.56 -2.35 12.78
N ILE A 86 8.88 -1.96 11.69
CA ILE A 86 7.73 -1.05 11.75
C ILE A 86 6.60 -1.68 12.59
N GLU A 87 6.23 -2.93 12.31
CA GLU A 87 5.19 -3.67 13.03
C GLU A 87 5.51 -3.79 14.54
N PHE A 88 6.72 -4.20 14.90
CA PHE A 88 7.15 -4.36 16.29
C PHE A 88 7.28 -3.04 17.04
N SER A 89 7.69 -1.96 16.35
CA SER A 89 7.89 -0.67 16.98
C SER A 89 6.59 0.03 17.38
N ASN A 90 5.46 -0.38 16.80
CA ASN A 90 4.13 0.16 17.08
C ASN A 90 4.08 1.70 17.13
N GLY A 91 4.78 2.37 16.20
CA GLY A 91 4.83 3.82 16.11
C GLY A 91 5.95 4.51 16.91
N ASP A 92 6.78 3.80 17.69
CA ASP A 92 7.97 4.37 18.33
C ASP A 92 9.13 4.47 17.33
N VAL A 93 9.53 5.72 17.03
CA VAL A 93 10.56 6.04 16.04
C VAL A 93 11.94 5.52 16.45
N ASN A 94 12.29 5.65 17.74
CA ASN A 94 13.61 5.26 18.22
C ASN A 94 13.73 3.74 18.28
N LEU A 95 12.68 3.07 18.76
CA LEU A 95 12.61 1.61 18.73
C LEU A 95 12.64 1.08 17.30
N CYS A 96 11.88 1.68 16.37
CA CYS A 96 11.88 1.30 14.96
C CYS A 96 13.28 1.42 14.34
N LYS A 97 13.97 2.53 14.62
CA LYS A 97 15.35 2.77 14.19
C LYS A 97 16.31 1.71 14.75
N GLU A 98 16.31 1.47 16.06
CA GLU A 98 17.17 0.44 16.67
C GLU A 98 16.86 -0.96 16.09
N LEU A 99 15.59 -1.30 15.89
CA LEU A 99 15.17 -2.56 15.25
C LEU A 99 15.68 -2.67 13.80
N VAL A 100 15.57 -1.61 13.00
CA VAL A 100 16.06 -1.60 11.62
C VAL A 100 17.57 -1.82 11.57
N PHE A 101 18.33 -1.20 12.48
CA PHE A 101 19.78 -1.37 12.52
C PHE A 101 20.24 -2.66 13.19
N ALA A 102 19.44 -3.23 14.10
CA ALA A 102 19.69 -4.57 14.64
C ALA A 102 19.78 -5.64 13.54
N PHE A 103 19.21 -5.39 12.36
CA PHE A 103 19.42 -6.20 11.16
C PHE A 103 20.91 -6.51 10.91
N PHE A 104 21.79 -5.52 11.09
CA PHE A 104 23.21 -5.65 10.79
C PHE A 104 23.96 -6.54 11.79
N LEU A 105 23.43 -6.70 13.01
CA LEU A 105 23.90 -7.68 13.98
C LEU A 105 23.28 -9.06 13.69
N HIS A 106 21.98 -9.08 13.38
CA HIS A 106 21.23 -10.29 13.02
C HIS A 106 21.88 -11.04 11.85
N VAL A 107 22.26 -10.35 10.77
CA VAL A 107 22.90 -10.97 9.59
C VAL A 107 24.36 -11.42 9.81
N GLN A 108 24.88 -11.22 11.02
CA GLN A 108 26.14 -11.77 11.50
C GLN A 108 25.95 -12.90 12.52
N GLY A 109 24.70 -13.34 12.75
CA GLY A 109 24.40 -14.31 13.81
C GLY A 109 24.45 -13.75 15.23
N ILE A 110 24.54 -12.43 15.39
CA ILE A 110 24.54 -11.78 16.72
C ILE A 110 23.09 -11.44 17.08
N HIS A 111 22.54 -12.22 18.02
CA HIS A 111 21.14 -12.11 18.45
C HIS A 111 20.94 -11.43 19.81
N GLU A 112 22.03 -11.21 20.55
CA GLU A 112 22.07 -10.51 21.83
C GLU A 112 23.26 -9.55 21.83
N TRP A 113 23.07 -8.34 22.36
CA TRP A 113 24.11 -7.32 22.39
C TRP A 113 23.95 -6.38 23.60
N PRO A 114 25.07 -5.87 24.15
CA PRO A 114 25.01 -4.95 25.27
C PRO A 114 24.56 -3.56 24.84
N SER A 115 24.05 -2.77 25.79
CA SER A 115 23.76 -1.36 25.53
C SER A 115 25.07 -0.56 25.35
N ARG A 116 25.34 -0.14 24.12
CA ARG A 116 26.57 0.54 23.71
C ARG A 116 26.33 1.57 22.62
N LYS A 117 27.36 2.35 22.29
CA LYS A 117 27.32 3.26 21.13
C LYS A 117 27.22 2.46 19.84
N PHE A 118 26.50 3.00 18.86
CA PHE A 118 26.31 2.37 17.55
C PHE A 118 27.64 1.97 16.90
N ALA A 119 28.62 2.87 16.92
CA ALA A 119 29.94 2.63 16.33
C ALA A 119 30.74 1.51 17.01
N GLU A 120 30.39 1.14 18.25
CA GLU A 120 31.00 0.01 18.98
C GLU A 120 30.30 -1.32 18.67
N LEU A 121 29.02 -1.27 18.28
CA LEU A 121 28.20 -2.46 18.01
C LEU A 121 28.30 -2.91 16.56
N ILE A 122 28.13 -1.96 15.64
CA ILE A 122 28.04 -2.24 14.21
C ILE A 122 29.37 -1.82 13.59
N PRO A 123 30.11 -2.74 12.94
CA PRO A 123 31.36 -2.38 12.27
C PRO A 123 31.08 -1.43 11.11
N VAL A 124 31.56 -0.19 11.24
CA VAL A 124 31.43 0.85 10.23
C VAL A 124 32.82 1.16 9.70
N ALA A 125 32.97 1.29 8.38
CA ALA A 125 34.24 1.72 7.81
C ALA A 125 34.63 3.13 8.34
N PRO A 126 35.91 3.35 8.70
CA PRO A 126 36.37 4.61 9.25
C PRO A 126 36.18 5.77 8.26
N ASN A 127 35.96 6.99 8.78
CA ASN A 127 35.74 8.22 8.00
C ASN A 127 34.52 8.25 7.08
N THR A 128 33.59 7.30 7.20
CA THR A 128 32.31 7.34 6.47
C THR A 128 31.29 8.29 7.14
N ASP A 129 30.34 8.78 6.35
CA ASP A 129 29.22 9.60 6.86
C ASP A 129 28.39 8.86 7.92
N VAL A 130 28.36 7.52 7.86
CA VAL A 130 27.70 6.67 8.85
C VAL A 130 28.39 6.81 10.20
N CYS A 131 29.73 6.68 10.22
CA CYS A 131 30.50 6.76 11.45
C CYS A 131 30.33 8.13 12.13
N LYS A 132 30.41 9.21 11.35
CA LYS A 132 30.19 10.58 11.86
C LYS A 132 28.77 10.80 12.39
N ARG A 133 27.76 10.26 11.73
CA ARG A 133 26.34 10.45 12.11
C ARG A 133 25.98 9.74 13.39
N PHE A 134 26.44 8.50 13.56
CA PHE A 134 26.06 7.63 14.66
C PHE A 134 27.12 7.54 15.77
N GLN A 135 28.14 8.42 15.75
CA GLN A 135 29.27 8.37 16.67
C GLN A 135 28.85 8.40 18.15
N ASP A 136 27.84 9.19 18.48
CA ASP A 136 27.37 9.39 19.86
C ASP A 136 26.00 8.77 20.12
N GLU A 137 25.43 8.08 19.14
CA GLU A 137 24.13 7.46 19.28
C GLU A 137 24.26 6.14 20.04
N LYS A 138 23.54 6.02 21.16
CA LYS A 138 23.54 4.83 22.01
C LYS A 138 22.32 3.97 21.71
N PHE A 139 22.53 2.69 21.47
CA PHE A 139 21.46 1.71 21.33
C PHE A 139 21.18 1.08 22.69
N SER A 140 19.93 1.13 23.13
CA SER A 140 19.54 0.73 24.49
C SER A 140 18.11 0.23 24.63
N LEU A 141 17.25 0.47 23.64
CA LEU A 141 15.85 0.08 23.67
C LEU A 141 15.66 -1.41 23.34
N ILE A 142 16.55 -1.95 22.50
CA ILE A 142 16.58 -3.36 22.16
C ILE A 142 17.99 -3.94 22.34
N LEU A 143 18.06 -5.03 23.10
CA LEU A 143 19.32 -5.73 23.42
C LEU A 143 19.33 -7.18 22.92
N GLN A 144 18.22 -7.64 22.34
CA GLN A 144 18.09 -8.97 21.75
C GLN A 144 17.09 -8.95 20.61
N CYS A 145 17.24 -9.86 19.63
CA CYS A 145 16.28 -9.97 18.55
C CYS A 145 14.87 -10.37 19.05
N PRO A 146 13.79 -9.70 18.62
CA PRO A 146 12.43 -9.93 19.11
C PRO A 146 11.78 -11.09 18.37
N HIS A 147 12.40 -12.26 18.36
CA HIS A 147 11.85 -13.46 17.75
C HIS A 147 12.21 -14.71 18.55
N VAL A 148 11.27 -15.65 18.62
CA VAL A 148 11.52 -16.96 19.24
C VAL A 148 12.42 -17.77 18.31
N ALA A 149 13.44 -18.42 18.85
CA ALA A 149 14.28 -19.36 18.10
C ALA A 149 13.38 -20.40 17.42
N ASN A 150 13.47 -20.52 16.09
CA ASN A 150 12.65 -21.47 15.35
C ASN A 150 13.38 -22.82 15.31
N PRO A 151 12.92 -23.85 16.04
CA PRO A 151 13.61 -25.15 16.08
C PRO A 151 13.65 -25.86 14.72
N ASN A 152 12.79 -25.49 13.76
CA ASN A 152 12.75 -26.07 12.41
C ASN A 152 13.60 -25.30 11.38
N ILE A 153 14.16 -24.15 11.76
CA ILE A 153 15.06 -23.37 10.91
C ILE A 153 16.35 -23.19 11.70
N PRO A 154 17.39 -24.00 11.44
CA PRO A 154 18.66 -23.83 12.14
C PRO A 154 19.17 -22.39 11.92
N ASP A 155 19.71 -21.80 12.98
CA ASP A 155 20.28 -20.45 13.06
C ASP A 155 21.46 -20.25 12.06
N SER A 156 21.84 -21.28 11.32
CA SER A 156 22.85 -21.26 10.26
C SER A 156 22.50 -20.42 9.03
N ARG A 157 21.26 -19.91 8.91
CA ARG A 157 20.95 -18.85 7.92
C ARG A 157 21.38 -17.45 8.37
N HIS A 158 21.90 -17.28 9.58
CA HIS A 158 22.04 -15.95 10.17
C HIS A 158 23.37 -15.28 9.86
N GLU A 159 24.45 -16.01 9.62
CA GLU A 159 25.70 -15.46 9.08
C GLU A 159 25.66 -15.37 7.55
N LEU A 160 24.96 -14.35 7.03
CA LEU A 160 24.93 -14.11 5.59
C LEU A 160 26.20 -13.44 5.08
N THR A 161 26.85 -12.65 5.93
CA THR A 161 27.92 -11.78 5.46
C THR A 161 28.84 -11.34 6.57
N ARG A 162 30.10 -11.12 6.22
CA ARG A 162 31.08 -10.51 7.12
C ARG A 162 30.83 -9.00 7.19
N PRO A 163 31.00 -8.37 8.36
CA PRO A 163 30.82 -6.92 8.50
C PRO A 163 31.69 -6.09 7.54
N ASN A 164 32.87 -6.58 7.19
CA ASN A 164 33.79 -5.89 6.28
C ASN A 164 33.49 -6.15 4.80
N SER A 165 32.41 -6.90 4.48
CA SER A 165 32.05 -7.13 3.08
C SER A 165 31.55 -5.84 2.44
N LYS A 166 31.90 -5.65 1.17
CA LYS A 166 31.45 -4.51 0.38
C LYS A 166 29.91 -4.43 0.29
N PRO A 167 29.15 -5.52 0.06
CA PRO A 167 27.68 -5.49 0.12
C PRO A 167 27.11 -4.99 1.44
N TYR A 168 27.66 -5.44 2.57
CA TYR A 168 27.23 -5.03 3.91
C TYR A 168 27.44 -3.53 4.11
N GLN A 169 28.66 -3.03 3.85
CA GLN A 169 28.99 -1.61 4.03
C GLN A 169 28.18 -0.71 3.09
N MET A 170 27.92 -1.16 1.86
CA MET A 170 27.07 -0.41 0.92
C MET A 170 25.61 -0.33 1.35
N LEU A 171 25.04 -1.44 1.85
CA LEU A 171 23.68 -1.43 2.41
C LEU A 171 23.61 -0.53 3.65
N LEU A 172 24.59 -0.65 4.55
CA LEU A 172 24.69 0.18 5.75
C LEU A 172 24.76 1.67 5.41
N ALA A 173 25.62 2.06 4.47
CA ALA A 173 25.73 3.44 4.01
C ALA A 173 24.44 3.96 3.36
N LEU A 174 23.72 3.10 2.61
CA LEU A 174 22.45 3.45 2.00
C LEU A 174 21.38 3.78 3.04
N VAL A 175 21.24 2.91 4.04
CA VAL A 175 20.19 3.06 5.06
C VAL A 175 20.57 4.13 6.07
N ALA A 176 21.86 4.37 6.31
CA ALA A 176 22.32 5.43 7.20
C ALA A 176 21.98 6.85 6.72
N LYS A 177 21.56 7.05 5.46
CA LYS A 177 21.22 8.38 4.90
C LYS A 177 20.10 9.07 5.70
N THR A 178 20.23 10.39 5.90
CA THR A 178 19.19 11.22 6.55
C THR A 178 17.84 11.09 5.87
N THR A 179 17.82 10.93 4.54
CA THR A 179 16.58 10.72 3.79
C THR A 179 15.87 9.47 4.29
N PHE A 180 16.56 8.34 4.41
CA PHE A 180 15.94 7.11 4.92
C PHE A 180 15.49 7.24 6.38
N MET A 181 16.26 7.92 7.24
CA MET A 181 15.85 8.17 8.64
C MET A 181 14.54 8.97 8.72
N ASN A 182 14.46 10.07 7.96
CA ASN A 182 13.24 10.88 7.88
C ASN A 182 12.07 10.07 7.30
N ASP A 183 12.36 9.16 6.39
CA ASP A 183 11.34 8.27 5.82
C ASP A 183 10.87 7.25 6.84
N LEU A 184 11.77 6.70 7.64
CA LEU A 184 11.47 5.72 8.68
C LEU A 184 10.55 6.32 9.74
N ASP A 185 10.83 7.55 10.18
CA ASP A 185 9.93 8.32 11.03
C ASP A 185 8.51 8.42 10.44
N LYS A 186 8.41 8.67 9.13
CA LYS A 186 7.10 8.77 8.47
C LYS A 186 6.44 7.42 8.18
N MET A 187 7.19 6.32 8.15
CA MET A 187 6.67 4.97 7.96
C MET A 187 6.26 4.28 9.27
N ARG A 188 6.58 4.85 10.44
CA ARG A 188 6.47 4.22 11.76
C ARG A 188 5.09 3.63 12.09
N HIS A 189 4.01 4.17 11.51
CA HIS A 189 2.65 3.69 11.76
C HIS A 189 2.28 2.45 10.93
N GLY A 190 3.07 2.07 9.92
CA GLY A 190 2.82 0.89 9.10
C GLY A 190 1.56 0.94 8.22
N ASN A 191 0.91 2.09 8.15
CA ASN A 191 -0.27 2.31 7.33
C ASN A 191 0.08 2.18 5.84
N ASN A 192 -0.77 1.50 5.08
CA ASN A 192 -0.59 1.30 3.64
C ASN A 192 -1.83 1.74 2.86
N THR A 193 -1.65 2.00 1.57
CA THR A 193 -2.69 2.46 0.64
C THR A 193 -3.38 1.31 -0.09
N SER A 194 -3.00 0.05 0.15
CA SER A 194 -3.57 -1.12 -0.54
C SER A 194 -5.11 -1.21 -0.42
N PHE A 195 -5.65 -0.78 0.71
CA PHE A 195 -7.10 -0.73 0.93
C PHE A 195 -7.78 0.27 0.00
N VAL A 196 -7.21 1.48 -0.12
CA VAL A 196 -7.77 2.51 -1.00
C VAL A 196 -7.60 2.10 -2.46
N GLU A 197 -6.48 1.48 -2.84
CA GLU A 197 -6.27 0.93 -4.20
C GLU A 197 -7.33 -0.12 -4.56
N SER A 198 -7.66 -1.01 -3.62
CA SER A 198 -8.71 -2.01 -3.79
C SER A 198 -10.08 -1.37 -4.00
N PHE A 199 -10.39 -0.31 -3.24
CA PHE A 199 -11.61 0.47 -3.41
C PHE A 199 -11.64 1.21 -4.76
N TRP A 200 -10.52 1.79 -5.20
CA TRP A 200 -10.43 2.45 -6.52
C TRP A 200 -10.65 1.47 -7.66
N SER A 201 -10.10 0.25 -7.58
CA SER A 201 -10.36 -0.82 -8.54
C SER A 201 -11.86 -1.15 -8.64
N LYS A 202 -12.58 -1.07 -7.51
CA LYS A 202 -14.04 -1.21 -7.50
C LYS A 202 -14.75 -0.01 -8.12
N CYS A 203 -14.36 1.19 -7.76
CA CYS A 203 -14.91 2.41 -8.34
C CYS A 203 -14.82 2.42 -9.87
N ILE A 204 -13.73 1.93 -10.45
CA ILE A 204 -13.54 1.88 -11.91
C ILE A 204 -14.64 1.04 -12.61
N ARG A 205 -15.22 0.04 -11.94
CA ARG A 205 -16.35 -0.74 -12.51
C ARG A 205 -17.64 0.08 -12.61
N TYR A 206 -17.92 0.90 -11.59
CA TYR A 206 -19.13 1.72 -11.53
C TYR A 206 -19.00 3.04 -12.29
N ARG A 207 -17.78 3.57 -12.36
CA ARG A 207 -17.40 4.80 -13.05
C ARG A 207 -16.08 4.62 -13.82
N PRO A 208 -16.11 3.98 -15.01
CA PRO A 208 -14.94 3.82 -15.85
C PRO A 208 -14.31 5.17 -16.19
N LYS A 209 -12.97 5.24 -16.18
CA LYS A 209 -12.23 6.49 -16.44
C LYS A 209 -12.44 7.06 -17.85
N MET A 210 -12.85 6.21 -18.79
CA MET A 210 -13.03 6.56 -20.21
C MET A 210 -14.37 7.21 -20.51
N LEU A 211 -15.29 7.24 -19.55
CA LEU A 211 -16.63 7.78 -19.72
C LEU A 211 -16.78 9.06 -18.90
N TYR A 212 -17.45 10.05 -19.49
CA TYR A 212 -17.90 11.23 -18.76
C TYR A 212 -19.11 10.86 -17.89
N PHE A 213 -19.20 11.51 -16.73
CA PHE A 213 -20.36 11.41 -15.86
C PHE A 213 -20.71 12.79 -15.31
N PRO A 214 -21.97 13.23 -15.40
CA PRO A 214 -22.40 14.44 -14.72
C PRO A 214 -22.22 14.28 -13.21
N LYS A 215 -22.09 15.40 -12.49
CA LYS A 215 -21.75 15.42 -11.05
C LYS A 215 -22.65 14.51 -10.21
N ILE A 216 -23.96 14.54 -10.45
CA ILE A 216 -24.94 13.71 -9.73
C ILE A 216 -24.78 12.22 -10.07
N GLY A 217 -24.55 11.89 -11.35
CA GLY A 217 -24.30 10.53 -11.80
C GLY A 217 -23.01 9.96 -11.21
N PHE A 218 -21.95 10.76 -11.19
CA PHE A 218 -20.69 10.41 -10.56
C PHE A 218 -20.87 10.11 -9.06
N LEU A 219 -21.61 10.95 -8.33
CA LEU A 219 -21.89 10.76 -6.91
C LEU A 219 -22.65 9.44 -6.66
N ARG A 220 -23.76 9.20 -7.37
CA ARG A 220 -24.57 7.98 -7.20
C ARG A 220 -23.77 6.70 -7.50
N ARG A 221 -22.99 6.69 -8.58
CA ARG A 221 -22.09 5.57 -8.93
C ARG A 221 -20.99 5.35 -7.89
N THR A 222 -20.49 6.44 -7.29
CA THR A 222 -19.54 6.37 -6.17
C THR A 222 -20.14 5.71 -4.94
N MET A 223 -21.39 6.06 -4.61
CA MET A 223 -22.13 5.45 -3.49
C MET A 223 -22.38 3.96 -3.74
N LEU A 224 -22.79 3.57 -4.95
CA LEU A 224 -22.96 2.16 -5.32
C LEU A 224 -21.65 1.37 -5.20
N ALA A 225 -20.53 1.93 -5.65
CA ALA A 225 -19.22 1.32 -5.49
C ALA A 225 -18.84 1.14 -4.00
N ALA A 226 -19.18 2.11 -3.15
CA ALA A 226 -18.95 2.02 -1.71
C ALA A 226 -19.81 0.94 -1.05
N ILE A 227 -21.09 0.81 -1.43
CA ILE A 227 -21.97 -0.25 -0.95
C ILE A 227 -21.42 -1.62 -1.35
N ASP A 228 -21.06 -1.82 -2.63
CA ASP A 228 -20.46 -3.08 -3.11
C ASP A 228 -19.18 -3.43 -2.36
N PHE A 229 -18.27 -2.47 -2.22
CA PHE A 229 -17.01 -2.70 -1.51
C PHE A 229 -17.23 -3.04 -0.03
N ASN A 230 -18.18 -2.38 0.63
CA ASN A 230 -18.52 -2.65 2.02
C ASN A 230 -19.16 -4.03 2.19
N GLU A 231 -20.11 -4.41 1.32
CA GLU A 231 -20.73 -5.75 1.38
C GLU A 231 -19.67 -6.84 1.17
N MET A 232 -18.74 -6.64 0.23
CA MET A 232 -17.62 -7.55 0.07
C MET A 232 -16.74 -7.68 1.30
N ARG A 233 -16.50 -6.57 1.99
CA ARG A 233 -15.70 -6.57 3.20
C ARG A 233 -16.43 -7.27 4.34
N GLN A 234 -17.73 -7.08 4.46
CA GLN A 234 -18.55 -7.76 5.46
C GLN A 234 -18.62 -9.26 5.19
N ALA A 235 -18.82 -9.69 3.95
CA ALA A 235 -18.76 -11.10 3.57
C ALA A 235 -17.40 -11.75 3.88
N GLU A 236 -16.30 -11.01 3.71
CA GLU A 236 -14.97 -11.47 4.11
C GLU A 236 -14.86 -11.64 5.63
N LEU A 237 -15.37 -10.68 6.41
CA LEU A 237 -15.38 -10.75 7.88
C LEU A 237 -16.28 -11.87 8.43
N ARG A 238 -17.40 -12.16 7.76
CA ARG A 238 -18.31 -13.27 8.09
C ARG A 238 -17.73 -14.65 7.71
N GLY A 239 -16.68 -14.69 6.89
CA GLY A 239 -16.09 -15.94 6.40
C GLY A 239 -16.84 -16.57 5.22
N ASP A 240 -17.76 -15.82 4.59
CA ASP A 240 -18.52 -16.27 3.42
C ASP A 240 -17.61 -16.43 2.20
N ARG A 241 -16.56 -15.61 2.11
CA ARG A 241 -15.59 -15.61 1.00
C ARG A 241 -14.54 -16.71 1.12
N ARG A 242 -14.94 -17.95 0.85
CA ARG A 242 -14.02 -19.10 0.79
C ARG A 242 -13.19 -19.09 -0.49
N ILE A 243 -12.01 -19.67 -0.41
CA ILE A 243 -11.16 -19.94 -1.58
C ILE A 243 -11.93 -20.90 -2.50
N SER A 244 -12.22 -20.45 -3.72
CA SER A 244 -12.90 -21.26 -4.73
C SER A 244 -11.90 -21.99 -5.60
N GLU A 245 -10.79 -21.34 -5.95
CA GLU A 245 -9.82 -21.87 -6.90
C GLU A 245 -8.42 -21.33 -6.59
N ILE A 246 -7.41 -22.16 -6.80
CA ILE A 246 -6.01 -21.79 -6.77
C ILE A 246 -5.48 -22.00 -8.19
N TYR A 247 -4.95 -20.94 -8.81
CA TYR A 247 -4.51 -20.97 -10.19
C TYR A 247 -3.11 -20.35 -10.33
N GLU A 248 -2.34 -20.81 -11.31
CA GLU A 248 -1.02 -20.26 -11.61
C GLU A 248 -1.13 -19.23 -12.74
N CYS A 249 -0.48 -18.08 -12.58
CA CYS A 249 -0.35 -17.11 -13.67
C CYS A 249 1.09 -16.62 -13.79
N PHE A 250 1.53 -16.30 -14.99
CA PHE A 250 2.89 -15.77 -15.19
C PHE A 250 2.96 -14.30 -14.76
N SER A 251 3.83 -14.00 -13.79
CA SER A 251 4.06 -12.64 -13.33
C SER A 251 5.18 -11.99 -14.15
N LYS A 252 4.82 -11.10 -15.10
CA LYS A 252 5.82 -10.33 -15.88
C LYS A 252 6.83 -9.57 -15.01
N SER A 253 6.42 -9.12 -13.83
CA SER A 253 7.28 -8.36 -12.91
C SER A 253 8.28 -9.23 -12.13
N LYS A 254 7.98 -10.52 -11.94
CA LYS A 254 8.88 -11.49 -11.30
C LYS A 254 9.61 -12.39 -12.30
N GLY A 255 9.09 -12.52 -13.53
CA GLY A 255 9.63 -13.43 -14.55
C GLY A 255 9.33 -14.90 -14.26
N GLU A 256 8.39 -15.19 -13.36
CA GLU A 256 8.11 -16.53 -12.83
C GLU A 256 6.60 -16.75 -12.72
N LYS A 257 6.18 -18.02 -12.69
CA LYS A 257 4.80 -18.40 -12.38
C LYS A 257 4.53 -18.10 -10.90
N VAL A 258 3.40 -17.45 -10.65
CA VAL A 258 2.93 -17.14 -9.29
C VAL A 258 1.56 -17.78 -9.09
N THR A 259 1.42 -18.42 -7.93
CA THR A 259 0.13 -18.93 -7.47
C THR A 259 -0.75 -17.76 -7.02
N LYS A 260 -1.97 -17.71 -7.54
CA LYS A 260 -3.03 -16.79 -7.13
C LYS A 260 -4.23 -17.58 -6.64
N VAL A 261 -5.05 -16.90 -5.85
CA VAL A 261 -6.21 -17.47 -5.21
C VAL A 261 -7.44 -16.69 -5.66
N LYS A 262 -8.41 -17.39 -6.28
CA LYS A 262 -9.74 -16.87 -6.54
C LYS A 262 -10.62 -17.21 -5.35
N LYS A 263 -11.37 -16.22 -4.87
CA LYS A 263 -12.37 -16.41 -3.82
C LYS A 263 -13.75 -16.47 -4.45
N SER A 264 -14.64 -17.21 -3.81
CA SER A 264 -16.05 -17.28 -4.16
C SER A 264 -16.65 -15.89 -4.43
N PRO A 265 -17.56 -15.81 -5.43
CA PRO A 265 -18.30 -14.59 -5.70
C PRO A 265 -19.23 -14.28 -4.52
N ILE A 266 -19.68 -13.04 -4.45
CA ILE A 266 -20.67 -12.60 -3.47
C ILE A 266 -22.00 -12.44 -4.17
N SER A 267 -23.10 -12.64 -3.45
CA SER A 267 -24.43 -12.45 -3.97
C SER A 267 -24.62 -11.02 -4.49
N ASP A 268 -25.02 -10.91 -5.75
CA ASP A 268 -25.42 -9.65 -6.39
C ASP A 268 -26.93 -9.37 -6.22
N GLU A 269 -27.61 -10.09 -5.32
CA GLU A 269 -29.06 -9.96 -5.09
C GLU A 269 -29.49 -8.52 -4.80
N TRP A 270 -28.73 -7.79 -3.99
CA TRP A 270 -29.03 -6.39 -3.70
C TRP A 270 -28.95 -5.51 -4.96
N LYS A 271 -28.05 -5.80 -5.90
CA LYS A 271 -27.92 -5.09 -7.18
C LYS A 271 -29.13 -5.38 -8.06
N ILE A 272 -29.52 -6.65 -8.14
CA ILE A 272 -30.70 -7.10 -8.88
C ILE A 272 -31.95 -6.42 -8.33
N ASN A 273 -32.10 -6.34 -7.01
CA ASN A 273 -33.24 -5.70 -6.36
C ASN A 273 -33.32 -4.21 -6.65
N ILE A 274 -32.18 -3.49 -6.63
CA ILE A 274 -32.13 -2.07 -7.03
C ILE A 274 -32.57 -1.91 -8.48
N VAL A 275 -32.07 -2.73 -9.39
CA VAL A 275 -32.42 -2.64 -10.83
C VAL A 275 -33.90 -2.91 -11.04
N LYS A 276 -34.46 -3.96 -10.42
CA LYS A 276 -35.90 -4.27 -10.49
C LYS A 276 -36.75 -3.11 -9.98
N GLU A 277 -36.39 -2.53 -8.84
CA GLU A 277 -37.10 -1.38 -8.26
C GLU A 277 -37.04 -0.16 -9.19
N VAL A 278 -35.90 0.11 -9.82
CA VAL A 278 -35.75 1.23 -10.77
C VAL A 278 -36.61 1.01 -12.02
N ILE A 279 -36.61 -0.20 -12.58
CA ILE A 279 -37.44 -0.55 -13.75
C ILE A 279 -38.93 -0.39 -13.41
N GLU A 280 -39.38 -0.88 -12.25
CA GLU A 280 -40.78 -0.77 -11.84
C GLU A 280 -41.18 0.69 -11.61
N ARG A 281 -40.31 1.51 -11.01
CA ARG A 281 -40.57 2.96 -10.88
C ARG A 281 -40.68 3.66 -12.22
N LYS A 282 -39.81 3.33 -13.18
CA LYS A 282 -39.90 3.86 -14.55
C LYS A 282 -41.20 3.42 -15.22
N ARG A 283 -41.64 2.17 -15.01
CA ARG A 283 -42.91 1.67 -15.53
C ARG A 283 -44.11 2.44 -14.97
N ILE A 284 -44.08 2.81 -13.69
CA ILE A 284 -45.15 3.58 -13.03
C ILE A 284 -45.14 5.06 -13.47
N GLN A 285 -43.95 5.67 -13.60
CA GLN A 285 -43.82 7.09 -13.98
C GLN A 285 -44.13 7.35 -15.46
N GLY A 286 -44.04 6.33 -16.32
CA GLY A 286 -44.19 6.48 -17.77
C GLY A 286 -42.92 7.01 -18.44
N PRO A 287 -42.94 7.23 -19.77
CA PRO A 287 -41.80 7.79 -20.48
C PRO A 287 -41.56 9.26 -20.07
N GLY A 288 -40.41 9.50 -19.44
CA GLY A 288 -39.94 10.81 -18.98
C GLY A 288 -39.00 10.66 -17.78
N ASP A 289 -37.95 11.47 -17.71
CA ASP A 289 -37.07 11.49 -16.54
C ASP A 289 -37.83 12.00 -15.30
N PRO A 290 -37.49 11.50 -14.09
CA PRO A 290 -38.14 11.93 -12.86
C PRO A 290 -38.02 13.45 -12.71
N VAL A 291 -39.16 14.12 -12.52
CA VAL A 291 -39.22 15.56 -12.24
C VAL A 291 -38.32 15.86 -11.05
N HIS A 292 -37.22 16.57 -11.31
CA HIS A 292 -36.37 17.12 -10.26
C HIS A 292 -37.21 18.13 -9.46
N ASP A 293 -37.53 17.78 -8.22
CA ASP A 293 -38.02 18.70 -7.20
C ASP A 293 -36.93 19.76 -6.97
N GLY A 294 -37.18 20.92 -7.56
CA GLY A 294 -36.19 21.95 -7.79
C GLY A 294 -35.40 22.34 -6.54
N HIS A 295 -34.10 22.03 -6.57
CA HIS A 295 -33.01 22.82 -6.01
C HIS A 295 -31.69 22.26 -6.55
N ASP A 296 -31.34 22.64 -7.77
CA ASP A 296 -29.97 23.00 -8.17
C ASP A 296 -29.97 23.27 -9.68
N GLY A 297 -29.92 24.56 -10.03
CA GLY A 297 -29.86 25.00 -11.40
C GLY A 297 -28.51 24.67 -12.03
N GLN A 298 -28.54 23.83 -13.06
CA GLN A 298 -27.84 23.97 -14.33
C GLN A 298 -28.32 22.84 -15.24
N GLU A 299 -29.17 23.18 -16.21
CA GLU A 299 -29.57 22.30 -17.32
C GLU A 299 -28.30 21.94 -18.13
N GLU A 300 -27.71 20.78 -17.86
CA GLU A 300 -26.81 20.12 -18.80
C GLU A 300 -27.70 19.28 -19.72
N SER A 301 -27.68 19.59 -21.02
CA SER A 301 -28.59 19.09 -22.06
C SER A 301 -28.79 17.58 -22.02
N ASP A 302 -30.07 17.18 -21.98
CA ASP A 302 -30.58 15.81 -21.78
C ASP A 302 -30.20 14.79 -22.88
N GLU A 303 -29.57 15.21 -23.99
CA GLU A 303 -29.24 14.33 -25.12
C GLU A 303 -28.12 13.30 -24.81
N GLU A 304 -27.28 13.51 -23.79
CA GLU A 304 -26.25 12.53 -23.39
C GLU A 304 -26.74 11.46 -22.39
N LEU A 305 -27.83 11.71 -21.67
CA LEU A 305 -28.37 10.80 -20.63
C LEU A 305 -29.11 9.60 -21.22
N ASP A 306 -29.79 9.78 -22.35
CA ASP A 306 -30.49 8.71 -23.06
C ASP A 306 -29.52 7.66 -23.64
N LEU A 307 -28.31 8.07 -24.04
CA LEU A 307 -27.22 7.16 -24.45
C LEU A 307 -26.71 6.27 -23.31
N VAL A 308 -26.97 6.63 -22.04
CA VAL A 308 -26.55 5.85 -20.84
C VAL A 308 -27.62 4.84 -20.42
N CYS A 309 -28.90 5.09 -20.73
CA CYS A 309 -29.99 4.15 -20.43
C CYS A 309 -29.93 2.90 -21.33
N ASP A 310 -29.54 3.06 -22.61
CA ASP A 310 -29.40 1.94 -23.55
C ASP A 310 -28.22 1.01 -23.23
N ARG A 311 -27.37 1.37 -22.25
CA ARG A 311 -26.23 0.58 -21.79
C ARG A 311 -26.41 -0.03 -20.39
N LEU A 312 -27.62 0.00 -19.83
CA LEU A 312 -27.89 -0.68 -18.55
C LEU A 312 -27.80 -2.20 -18.68
N ASP A 313 -28.11 -2.76 -19.85
CA ASP A 313 -27.99 -4.19 -20.13
C ASP A 313 -26.51 -4.65 -20.17
N ASP A 314 -25.59 -3.78 -20.60
CA ASP A 314 -24.14 -4.02 -20.51
C ASP A 314 -23.63 -4.07 -19.06
N LEU A 315 -24.31 -3.39 -18.13
CA LEU A 315 -23.99 -3.40 -16.69
C LEU A 315 -24.52 -4.65 -15.97
N LEU A 316 -25.40 -5.42 -16.62
CA LEU A 316 -26.06 -6.61 -16.09
C LEU A 316 -25.45 -7.93 -16.61
N TYR A 317 -24.61 -7.88 -17.64
CA TYR A 317 -23.81 -9.04 -18.08
C TYR A 317 -22.63 -9.29 -17.15
N PHE A 318 -22.94 -9.74 -15.93
CA PHE A 318 -22.01 -10.40 -15.04
C PHE A 318 -21.81 -11.85 -15.51
N SER A 319 -20.97 -12.07 -16.52
CA SER A 319 -20.33 -13.37 -16.70
C SER A 319 -18.81 -13.23 -16.59
N ASP A 320 -18.25 -13.93 -15.62
CA ASP A 320 -16.81 -14.14 -15.39
C ASP A 320 -16.18 -15.03 -16.50
N SER A 321 -16.68 -14.97 -17.74
CA SER A 321 -16.16 -15.71 -18.88
C SER A 321 -15.11 -14.88 -19.62
N GLU A 322 -13.89 -14.90 -19.09
CA GLU A 322 -12.70 -14.75 -19.93
C GLU A 322 -12.65 -15.96 -20.87
N THR A 323 -13.31 -15.86 -22.03
CA THR A 323 -12.92 -16.62 -23.21
C THR A 323 -12.12 -15.67 -24.09
N ASP A 324 -10.80 -15.74 -23.93
CA ASP A 324 -9.83 -15.31 -24.93
C ASP A 324 -10.08 -16.14 -26.19
N ASP A 325 -10.84 -15.60 -27.13
CA ASP A 325 -10.86 -16.04 -28.53
C ASP A 325 -11.10 -14.81 -29.41
N VAL A 326 -10.01 -14.15 -29.79
CA VAL A 326 -9.96 -13.47 -31.09
C VAL A 326 -8.65 -13.90 -31.76
N GLU A 327 -8.81 -14.83 -32.69
CA GLU A 327 -7.82 -15.25 -33.67
C GLU A 327 -7.42 -14.09 -34.61
N PHE A 328 -6.11 -14.09 -34.90
CA PHE A 328 -5.29 -13.39 -35.90
C PHE A 328 -5.11 -11.87 -35.83
#